data_AF-A0A0M1LVU3-F1
#
_entry.id   AF-A0A0M1LVU3-F1
#
_cell.length_a   1.000
_cell.length_b   1.000
_cell.length_c   1.000
_cell.angle_alpha   90.00
_cell.angle_beta   90.00
_cell.angle_gamma   90.00
#
_symmetry.space_group_name_H-M   'P 1'
#
loop_
_entity.id
_entity.type
_entity.pdbx_description
1 polymer ?
#
loop_
_entity_poly.entity_id
_entity_poly.type
_entity_poly.pdbx_seq_one_letter_code
_entity_poly.pdbx_strand_id
1 'polypeptide(L)'
;MAKIKKTSIFLSIILVILLTISATYYIGFYPKTEVIDINTSSNFNGFELLDRLSKNDLNLSSKEISLETSLTLSEKDLSSMFIGLIKDSNNKLSNLITGLKVNINENKLNVIFHLKYNGIPLEGHLVFNASAINGKCVLHYDSGNIGFININKDLIFSKLRSNDVVTFDKTNGDIILSISNIDNIKIKDITVQDHNIIITIKGSLTLDDLKKLKLN
;
A
#
# COMPACT_ATOMS: atom_id res chain seq x y z
N MET A 1 -26.89 41.16 40.38
CA MET A 1 -25.79 40.89 39.43
C MET A 1 -24.70 40.12 40.15
N ALA A 2 -24.52 38.83 39.87
CA ALA A 2 -23.45 38.04 40.46
C ALA A 2 -22.10 38.51 39.89
N LYS A 3 -21.19 38.97 40.75
CA LYS A 3 -19.80 39.25 40.35
C LYS A 3 -19.16 37.92 39.93
N ILE A 4 -19.07 37.68 38.62
CA ILE A 4 -18.34 36.52 38.10
C ILE A 4 -16.89 36.66 38.60
N LYS A 5 -16.50 35.81 39.54
CA LYS A 5 -15.14 35.81 40.10
C LYS A 5 -14.18 35.43 38.98
N LYS A 6 -13.04 36.11 38.87
CA LYS A 6 -12.00 35.85 37.85
C LYS A 6 -11.61 34.36 37.76
N THR A 7 -11.68 33.63 38.87
CA THR A 7 -11.48 32.18 38.95
C THR A 7 -12.50 31.35 38.17
N SER A 8 -13.77 31.78 38.13
CA SER A 8 -14.83 31.11 37.36
C SER A 8 -14.65 31.31 35.85
N ILE A 9 -14.18 32.50 35.42
CA ILE A 9 -13.83 32.77 34.02
C ILE A 9 -12.64 31.91 33.60
N PHE A 10 -11.59 31.87 34.43
CA PHE A 10 -10.41 31.05 34.18
C PHE A 10 -10.73 29.55 34.07
N LEU A 11 -11.55 29.02 34.98
CA LEU A 11 -11.99 27.62 34.92
C LEU A 11 -12.83 27.33 33.67
N SER A 12 -13.69 28.26 33.28
CA SER A 12 -14.48 28.13 32.04
C SER A 12 -13.59 28.11 30.79
N ILE A 13 -12.54 28.92 30.73
CA ILE A 13 -11.58 28.92 29.61
C ILE A 13 -10.86 27.57 29.54
N ILE A 14 -10.37 27.05 30.68
CA ILE A 14 -9.72 25.73 30.73
C ILE A 14 -10.67 24.64 30.23
N LEU A 15 -11.92 24.67 30.67
CA LEU A 15 -12.92 23.69 30.25
C LEU A 15 -13.15 23.73 28.72
N VAL A 16 -13.25 24.93 28.13
CA VAL A 16 -13.40 25.09 26.68
C VAL A 16 -12.18 24.54 25.95
N ILE A 17 -10.96 24.79 26.44
CA ILE A 17 -9.73 24.25 25.85
C ILE A 17 -9.73 22.72 25.88
N LEU A 18 -10.07 22.10 27.02
CA LEU A 18 -10.13 20.65 27.16
C LEU A 18 -11.19 20.00 26.26
N LEU A 19 -12.37 20.63 26.15
CA LEU A 19 -13.43 20.17 25.25
C LEU A 19 -12.98 20.27 23.79
N THR A 20 -12.32 21.37 23.43
CA THR A 20 -11.81 21.57 22.06
C THR A 20 -10.76 20.52 21.72
N ILE A 21 -9.76 20.30 22.59
CA ILE A 21 -8.73 19.27 22.39
C ILE A 21 -9.36 17.89 22.22
N SER A 22 -10.32 17.54 23.09
CA SER A 22 -11.00 16.25 23.04
C SER A 22 -11.79 16.09 21.74
N ALA A 23 -12.57 17.11 21.35
CA ALA A 23 -13.33 17.09 20.11
C ALA A 23 -12.41 16.97 18.88
N THR A 24 -11.35 17.77 18.83
CA THR A 24 -10.34 17.71 17.75
C THR A 24 -9.72 16.32 17.64
N TYR A 25 -9.45 15.65 18.77
CA TYR A 25 -8.97 14.27 18.78
C TYR A 25 -9.98 13.27 18.21
N TYR A 26 -11.21 13.23 18.76
CA TYR A 26 -12.21 12.25 18.32
C TYR A 26 -12.72 12.48 16.89
N ILE A 27 -12.73 13.73 16.44
CA ILE A 27 -13.14 14.07 15.08
C ILE A 27 -11.99 13.83 14.10
N GLY A 28 -10.78 14.26 14.43
CA GLY A 28 -9.64 14.22 13.50
C GLY A 28 -8.88 12.91 13.52
N PHE A 29 -8.52 12.42 14.70
CA PHE A 29 -7.44 11.43 14.85
C PHE A 29 -7.90 10.05 15.30
N TYR A 30 -8.97 9.98 16.10
CA TYR A 30 -9.42 8.72 16.68
C TYR A 30 -9.79 7.71 15.57
N PRO A 31 -9.40 6.43 15.69
CA PRO A 31 -9.73 5.44 14.68
C PRO A 31 -11.23 5.16 14.57
N LYS A 32 -11.75 5.19 13.34
CA LYS A 32 -13.18 5.00 13.04
C LYS A 32 -13.41 3.87 12.06
N THR A 33 -12.42 3.56 11.24
CA THR A 33 -12.51 2.52 10.23
C THR A 33 -12.15 1.17 10.83
N GLU A 34 -12.92 0.13 10.56
CA GLU A 34 -12.53 -1.23 10.90
C GLU A 34 -11.35 -1.68 10.04
N VAL A 35 -10.29 -2.18 10.69
CA VAL A 35 -9.04 -2.62 10.05
C VAL A 35 -8.70 -4.04 10.45
N ILE A 36 -7.87 -4.71 9.63
CA ILE A 36 -7.34 -6.02 9.97
C ILE A 36 -6.18 -5.82 10.95
N ASP A 37 -6.27 -6.41 12.14
CA ASP A 37 -5.21 -6.33 13.15
C ASP A 37 -3.94 -7.01 12.61
N ILE A 38 -2.81 -6.32 12.73
CA ILE A 38 -1.53 -6.84 12.24
C ILE A 38 -1.14 -8.15 12.95
N ASN A 39 -1.59 -8.41 14.17
CA ASN A 39 -1.25 -9.60 14.94
C ASN A 39 -2.05 -10.84 14.53
N THR A 40 -3.10 -10.67 13.72
CA THR A 40 -3.80 -11.82 13.13
C THR A 40 -2.85 -12.61 12.24
N SER A 41 -3.01 -13.93 12.20
CA SER A 41 -2.26 -14.80 11.29
C SER A 41 -2.61 -14.41 9.85
N SER A 42 -1.77 -13.58 9.24
CA SER A 42 -1.88 -13.20 7.83
C SER A 42 -1.35 -14.37 7.01
N ASN A 43 -2.24 -15.25 6.56
CA ASN A 43 -1.94 -16.36 5.66
C ASN A 43 -1.73 -15.86 4.23
N PHE A 44 -0.92 -14.82 4.03
CA PHE A 44 -0.54 -14.44 2.67
C PHE A 44 0.52 -15.43 2.18
N ASN A 45 0.11 -16.33 1.30
CA ASN A 45 1.00 -17.29 0.67
C ASN A 45 1.30 -16.85 -0.77
N GLY A 46 2.54 -16.48 -1.05
CA GLY A 46 2.96 -16.08 -2.40
C GLY A 46 2.75 -17.19 -3.45
N PHE A 47 2.73 -18.45 -3.04
CA PHE A 47 2.41 -19.57 -3.93
C PHE A 47 0.94 -19.62 -4.34
N GLU A 48 0.00 -19.18 -3.48
CA GLU A 48 -1.42 -19.08 -3.86
C GLU A 48 -1.67 -17.98 -4.91
N LEU A 49 -0.77 -16.99 -5.03
CA LEU A 49 -0.86 -16.01 -6.12
C LEU A 49 -0.53 -16.63 -7.49
N LEU A 50 0.36 -17.64 -7.53
CA LEU A 50 0.69 -18.36 -8.76
C LEU A 50 -0.52 -19.16 -9.25
N ASP A 51 -1.26 -19.80 -8.33
CA ASP A 51 -2.47 -20.56 -8.66
C ASP A 51 -3.62 -19.67 -9.17
N ARG A 52 -3.56 -18.36 -8.88
CA ARG A 52 -4.55 -17.35 -9.30
C ARG A 52 -4.18 -16.65 -10.61
N LEU A 53 -3.05 -17.00 -11.22
CA LEU A 53 -2.73 -16.61 -12.59
C LEU A 53 -3.76 -17.26 -13.52
N SER A 54 -4.77 -16.48 -13.90
CA SER A 54 -5.93 -16.96 -14.63
C SER A 54 -6.01 -16.24 -15.96
N LYS A 55 -6.16 -17.06 -17.01
CA LYS A 55 -5.93 -16.78 -18.44
C LYS A 55 -4.46 -16.92 -18.81
N ASN A 56 -4.18 -17.89 -19.66
CA ASN A 56 -2.88 -18.12 -20.25
C ASN A 56 -3.11 -18.05 -21.76
N ASP A 57 -2.98 -16.87 -22.32
CA ASP A 57 -3.05 -16.69 -23.76
C ASP A 57 -1.66 -16.99 -24.33
N LEU A 58 -1.47 -18.25 -24.70
CA LEU A 58 -0.27 -18.72 -25.37
C LEU A 58 -0.33 -18.31 -26.84
N ASN A 59 0.57 -17.42 -27.24
CA ASN A 59 0.74 -17.03 -28.62
C ASN A 59 2.08 -17.55 -29.15
N LEU A 60 1.99 -18.35 -30.21
CA LEU A 60 3.11 -19.00 -30.88
C LEU A 60 3.32 -18.35 -32.23
N SER A 61 4.50 -17.76 -32.45
CA SER A 61 4.92 -17.26 -33.75
C SER A 61 6.19 -17.99 -34.22
N SER A 62 6.58 -17.76 -35.47
CA SER A 62 7.81 -18.32 -36.04
C SER A 62 9.10 -17.76 -35.42
N LYS A 63 9.03 -16.74 -34.55
CA LYS A 63 10.20 -16.06 -33.96
C LYS A 63 10.19 -16.07 -32.43
N GLU A 64 9.01 -16.13 -31.82
CA GLU A 64 8.83 -16.06 -30.37
C GLU A 64 7.66 -16.92 -29.90
N ILE A 65 7.80 -17.44 -28.68
CA ILE A 65 6.72 -18.01 -27.88
C ILE A 65 6.40 -16.98 -26.81
N SER A 66 5.17 -16.46 -26.78
CA SER A 66 4.74 -15.53 -25.74
C SER A 66 3.55 -16.05 -24.97
N LEU A 67 3.55 -15.79 -23.67
CA LEU A 67 2.48 -16.15 -22.74
C LEU A 67 2.00 -14.86 -22.09
N GLU A 68 0.73 -14.55 -22.22
CA GLU A 68 0.09 -13.48 -21.45
C GLU A 68 -0.78 -14.08 -20.36
N THR A 69 -0.63 -13.58 -19.14
CA THR A 69 -1.42 -13.98 -17.98
C THR A 69 -1.84 -12.79 -17.14
N SER A 70 -2.87 -12.97 -16.31
CA SER A 70 -3.37 -11.92 -15.44
C SER A 70 -3.48 -12.38 -13.99
N LEU A 71 -3.07 -11.51 -13.08
CA LEU A 71 -3.22 -11.67 -11.64
C LEU A 71 -4.25 -10.66 -11.15
N THR A 72 -5.27 -11.12 -10.43
CA THR A 72 -6.27 -10.25 -9.80
C THR A 72 -6.04 -10.19 -8.30
N LEU A 73 -5.81 -8.99 -7.77
CA LEU A 73 -5.58 -8.71 -6.36
C LEU A 73 -6.75 -7.92 -5.78
N SER A 74 -7.44 -8.49 -4.80
CA SER A 74 -8.50 -7.81 -4.07
C SER A 74 -7.96 -6.90 -2.97
N GLU A 75 -8.81 -6.02 -2.44
CA GLU A 75 -8.55 -5.22 -1.23
C GLU A 75 -8.01 -6.05 -0.06
N LYS A 76 -8.58 -7.24 0.15
CA LYS A 76 -8.17 -8.16 1.21
C LYS A 76 -6.78 -8.74 0.96
N ASP A 77 -6.49 -9.11 -0.29
CA ASP A 77 -5.18 -9.62 -0.69
C ASP A 77 -4.11 -8.57 -0.45
N LEU A 78 -4.35 -7.34 -0.91
CA LEU A 78 -3.45 -6.21 -0.72
C LEU A 78 -3.26 -5.88 0.76
N SER A 79 -4.34 -5.83 1.55
CA SER A 79 -4.25 -5.62 3.00
C SER A 79 -3.34 -6.65 3.66
N SER A 80 -3.50 -7.93 3.28
CA SER A 80 -2.69 -9.03 3.80
C SER A 80 -1.21 -8.92 3.38
N MET A 81 -0.95 -8.51 2.14
CA MET A 81 0.40 -8.23 1.63
C MET A 81 1.09 -7.12 2.43
N PHE A 82 0.42 -5.97 2.63
CA PHE A 82 0.98 -4.86 3.41
C PHE A 82 1.23 -5.27 4.87
N ILE A 83 0.33 -6.05 5.49
CA ILE A 83 0.53 -6.58 6.83
C ILE A 83 1.76 -7.50 6.88
N GLY A 84 1.94 -8.38 5.91
CA GLY A 84 3.12 -9.23 5.79
C GLY A 84 4.41 -8.41 5.73
N LEU A 85 4.46 -7.39 4.87
CA LEU A 85 5.61 -6.49 4.76
C LEU A 85 5.91 -5.75 6.07
N ILE A 86 4.87 -5.30 6.79
CA ILE A 86 5.05 -4.61 8.08
C ILE A 86 5.63 -5.55 9.14
N LYS A 87 5.16 -6.81 9.19
CA LYS A 87 5.69 -7.84 10.10
C LYS A 87 7.15 -8.15 9.82
N ASP A 88 7.51 -8.28 8.55
CA ASP A 88 8.89 -8.57 8.13
C ASP A 88 9.82 -7.36 8.34
N SER A 89 9.28 -6.14 8.36
CA SER A 89 10.02 -4.92 8.64
C SER A 89 10.32 -4.78 10.15
N ASN A 90 11.32 -5.50 10.65
CA ASN A 90 11.99 -5.35 11.96
C ASN A 90 11.18 -4.58 13.03
N ASN A 91 10.57 -5.28 13.99
CA ASN A 91 9.88 -4.89 15.25
C ASN A 91 9.41 -3.43 15.53
N LYS A 92 10.11 -2.37 15.12
CA LYS A 92 9.73 -0.98 15.38
C LYS A 92 8.43 -0.56 14.70
N LEU A 93 8.20 -0.95 13.44
CA LEU A 93 7.01 -0.52 12.70
C LEU A 93 5.79 -1.35 13.12
N SER A 94 5.95 -2.66 13.29
CA SER A 94 4.92 -3.56 13.82
C SER A 94 4.53 -3.23 15.26
N ASN A 95 5.41 -2.64 16.07
CA ASN A 95 5.04 -2.16 17.41
C ASN A 95 4.19 -0.89 17.40
N LEU A 96 4.19 -0.14 16.31
CA LEU A 96 3.47 1.13 16.19
C LEU A 96 2.16 0.96 15.44
N ILE A 97 2.15 0.24 14.32
CA ILE A 97 0.96 -0.01 13.53
C ILE A 97 0.19 -1.17 14.15
N THR A 98 -1.06 -0.96 14.53
CA THR A 98 -1.91 -1.98 15.16
C THR A 98 -2.86 -2.65 14.18
N GLY A 99 -3.17 -2.01 13.06
CA GLY A 99 -4.04 -2.59 12.04
C GLY A 99 -3.94 -1.85 10.71
N LEU A 100 -4.36 -2.53 9.65
CA LEU A 100 -4.30 -1.99 8.28
C LEU A 100 -5.48 -2.50 7.45
N LYS A 101 -5.97 -1.63 6.56
CA LYS A 101 -6.95 -1.95 5.53
C LYS A 101 -6.59 -1.20 4.25
N VAL A 102 -6.72 -1.87 3.12
CA VAL A 102 -6.60 -1.27 1.79
C VAL A 102 -7.98 -1.22 1.16
N ASN A 103 -8.37 -0.05 0.67
CA ASN A 103 -9.55 0.12 -0.18
C ASN A 103 -9.12 0.55 -1.59
N ILE A 104 -9.77 0.04 -2.61
CA ILE A 104 -9.54 0.39 -4.00
C ILE A 104 -10.75 1.16 -4.52
N ASN A 105 -10.57 2.45 -4.78
CA ASN A 105 -11.61 3.30 -5.34
C ASN A 105 -11.10 3.94 -6.63
N GLU A 106 -11.80 3.71 -7.73
CA GLU A 106 -11.39 4.17 -9.07
C GLU A 106 -9.97 3.68 -9.39
N ASN A 107 -9.00 4.58 -9.61
CA ASN A 107 -7.59 4.22 -9.84
C ASN A 107 -6.71 4.45 -8.59
N LYS A 108 -7.34 4.63 -7.43
CA LYS A 108 -6.67 4.97 -6.18
C LYS A 108 -6.70 3.80 -5.20
N LEU A 109 -5.54 3.55 -4.61
CA LEU A 109 -5.34 2.62 -3.52
C LEU A 109 -5.21 3.42 -2.22
N ASN A 110 -6.22 3.29 -1.36
CA ASN A 110 -6.31 3.98 -0.07
C ASN A 110 -5.88 3.00 1.03
N VAL A 111 -4.69 3.22 1.60
CA VAL A 111 -4.18 2.46 2.74
C VAL A 111 -4.59 3.18 4.02
N ILE A 112 -5.50 2.58 4.77
CA ILE A 112 -5.94 3.04 6.09
C ILE A 112 -5.18 2.23 7.11
N PHE A 113 -4.51 2.89 8.05
CA PHE A 113 -3.73 2.23 9.08
C PHE A 113 -4.03 2.80 10.44
N HIS A 114 -4.13 1.92 11.43
CA HIS A 114 -4.22 2.29 12.83
C HIS A 114 -2.84 2.21 13.43
N LEU A 115 -2.49 3.17 14.26
CA LEU A 115 -1.24 3.18 14.99
C LEU A 115 -1.44 3.63 16.44
N LYS A 116 -0.53 3.23 17.31
CA LYS A 116 -0.52 3.60 18.71
C LYS A 116 0.75 4.37 19.03
N TYR A 117 0.59 5.66 19.28
CA TYR A 117 1.70 6.55 19.67
C TYR A 117 1.54 6.97 21.12
N ASN A 118 2.51 6.64 21.99
CA ASN A 118 2.47 6.92 23.43
C ASN A 118 1.16 6.48 24.11
N GLY A 119 0.59 5.35 23.68
CA GLY A 119 -0.68 4.85 24.21
C GLY A 119 -1.93 5.39 23.54
N ILE A 120 -1.81 6.44 22.72
CA ILE A 120 -2.92 7.10 22.04
C ILE A 120 -3.15 6.42 20.68
N PRO A 121 -4.35 5.87 20.42
CA PRO A 121 -4.69 5.32 19.11
C PRO A 121 -4.96 6.43 18.11
N LEU A 122 -4.42 6.27 16.91
CA LEU A 122 -4.52 7.23 15.82
C LEU A 122 -4.82 6.48 14.52
N GLU A 123 -5.59 7.10 13.64
CA GLU A 123 -5.84 6.61 12.28
C GLU A 123 -5.13 7.50 11.26
N GLY A 124 -4.40 6.83 10.37
CA GLY A 124 -3.75 7.43 9.23
C GLY A 124 -4.28 6.87 7.93
N HIS A 125 -4.17 7.68 6.88
CA HIS A 125 -4.56 7.35 5.52
C HIS A 125 -3.39 7.67 4.59
N LEU A 126 -3.09 6.78 3.66
CA LEU A 126 -2.17 7.02 2.55
C LEU A 126 -2.92 6.71 1.25
N VAL A 127 -2.77 7.56 0.25
CA VAL A 127 -3.42 7.43 -1.04
C VAL A 127 -2.35 7.27 -2.10
N PHE A 128 -2.46 6.22 -2.90
CA PHE A 128 -1.58 5.94 -4.02
C PHE A 128 -2.36 5.82 -5.32
N ASN A 129 -1.82 6.34 -6.42
CA ASN A 129 -2.35 6.12 -7.76
C ASN A 129 -1.57 4.98 -8.42
N ALA A 130 -2.26 3.94 -8.87
CA ALA A 130 -1.63 2.81 -9.53
C ALA A 130 -1.61 3.01 -11.05
N SER A 131 -0.48 2.75 -11.70
CA SER A 131 -0.34 2.83 -13.16
C SER A 131 0.73 1.87 -13.69
N ALA A 132 0.58 1.46 -14.96
CA ALA A 132 1.61 0.72 -15.68
C ALA A 132 2.42 1.68 -16.55
N ILE A 133 3.73 1.78 -16.30
CA ILE A 133 4.63 2.66 -17.06
C ILE A 133 5.85 1.86 -17.50
N ASN A 134 6.11 1.81 -18.81
CA ASN A 134 7.29 1.17 -19.40
C ASN A 134 7.55 -0.27 -18.93
N GLY A 135 6.50 -1.09 -18.81
CA GLY A 135 6.65 -2.49 -18.40
C GLY A 135 6.70 -2.71 -16.88
N LYS A 136 6.48 -1.66 -16.08
CA LYS A 136 6.59 -1.65 -14.61
C LYS A 136 5.29 -1.21 -13.97
N CYS A 137 5.05 -1.72 -12.77
CA CYS A 137 3.97 -1.22 -11.91
C CYS A 137 4.50 -0.03 -11.10
N VAL A 138 3.81 1.10 -11.19
CA VAL A 138 4.15 2.34 -10.48
C VAL A 138 2.98 2.72 -9.56
N LEU A 139 3.25 2.76 -8.26
CA LEU A 139 2.35 3.33 -7.25
C LEU A 139 2.88 4.71 -6.89
N HIS A 140 2.23 5.74 -7.43
CA HIS A 140 2.57 7.14 -7.15
C HIS A 140 1.88 7.59 -5.86
N TYR A 141 2.64 8.13 -4.91
CA TYR A 141 2.09 8.71 -3.70
C TYR A 141 1.35 10.02 -3.99
N ASP A 142 0.03 10.02 -3.77
CA ASP A 142 -0.84 11.18 -4.01
C ASP A 142 -0.91 12.06 -2.76
N SER A 143 -1.26 11.44 -1.62
CA SER A 143 -1.40 12.15 -0.34
C SER A 143 -1.37 11.19 0.85
N GLY A 144 -1.26 11.75 2.05
CA GLY A 144 -1.45 10.97 3.26
C GLY A 144 -1.52 11.86 4.49
N ASN A 145 -2.23 11.40 5.50
CA ASN A 145 -2.55 12.19 6.67
C ASN A 145 -2.75 11.31 7.90
N ILE A 146 -2.47 11.86 9.08
CA ILE A 146 -2.93 11.36 10.37
C ILE A 146 -3.86 12.43 10.92
N GLY A 147 -5.16 12.14 10.92
CA GLY A 147 -6.20 13.15 11.05
C GLY A 147 -6.04 14.31 10.06
N PHE A 148 -5.84 15.53 10.55
CA PHE A 148 -5.60 16.71 9.69
C PHE A 148 -4.12 17.02 9.45
N ILE A 149 -3.21 16.23 10.02
CA ILE A 149 -1.76 16.42 9.83
C ILE A 149 -1.34 15.69 8.56
N ASN A 150 -0.86 16.43 7.56
CA ASN A 150 -0.32 15.86 6.33
C ASN A 150 1.00 15.13 6.59
N ILE A 151 1.16 13.95 6.00
CA ILE A 151 2.40 13.19 6.01
C ILE A 151 3.15 13.57 4.73
N ASN A 152 4.32 14.17 4.85
CA ASN A 152 5.12 14.46 3.66
C ASN A 152 5.71 13.15 3.08
N LYS A 153 5.64 12.98 1.75
CA LYS A 153 6.30 11.90 1.02
C LYS A 153 7.78 11.75 1.43
N ASP A 154 8.51 12.85 1.64
CA ASP A 154 9.93 12.79 1.98
C ASP A 154 10.17 12.03 3.28
N LEU A 155 9.23 12.12 4.23
CA LEU A 155 9.29 11.41 5.51
C LEU A 155 9.12 9.90 5.34
N ILE A 156 8.26 9.48 4.41
CA ILE A 156 8.02 8.07 4.09
C ILE A 156 9.19 7.53 3.28
N PHE A 157 9.49 8.15 2.14
CA PHE A 157 10.42 7.62 1.13
C PHE A 157 11.90 7.75 1.52
N SER A 158 12.28 8.70 2.40
CA SER A 158 13.67 8.83 2.86
C SER A 158 14.21 7.56 3.51
N LYS A 159 13.35 6.83 4.23
CA LYS A 159 13.71 5.62 4.98
C LYS A 159 13.59 4.32 4.18
N LEU A 160 12.96 4.36 3.00
CA LEU A 160 12.80 3.19 2.14
C LEU A 160 14.10 2.87 1.39
N ARG A 161 14.36 1.58 1.25
CA ARG A 161 15.52 1.03 0.52
C ARG A 161 15.01 0.12 -0.58
N SER A 162 15.52 0.34 -1.79
CA SER A 162 15.19 -0.49 -2.94
C SER A 162 15.80 -1.88 -2.80
N ASN A 163 15.15 -2.85 -3.42
CA ASN A 163 15.65 -4.20 -3.64
C ASN A 163 15.39 -4.59 -5.12
N ASP A 164 15.70 -5.84 -5.46
CA ASP A 164 15.63 -6.33 -6.84
C ASP A 164 14.21 -6.32 -7.45
N VAL A 165 13.17 -6.34 -6.62
CA VAL A 165 11.76 -6.41 -7.03
C VAL A 165 11.06 -5.05 -6.90
N VAL A 166 11.48 -4.25 -5.92
CA VAL A 166 10.86 -2.96 -5.57
C VAL A 166 11.91 -1.87 -5.54
N THR A 167 11.76 -0.91 -6.44
CA THR A 167 12.56 0.31 -6.50
C THR A 167 11.74 1.52 -6.03
N PHE A 168 12.40 2.55 -5.49
CA PHE A 168 11.73 3.72 -4.94
C PHE A 168 12.30 4.99 -5.59
N ASP A 169 11.49 5.71 -6.36
CA ASP A 169 11.83 7.06 -6.80
C ASP A 169 11.43 8.04 -5.71
N LYS A 170 12.41 8.41 -4.88
CA LYS A 170 12.19 9.33 -3.76
C LYS A 170 11.84 10.74 -4.22
N THR A 171 12.25 11.13 -5.42
CA THR A 171 12.00 12.48 -5.95
C THR A 171 10.55 12.61 -6.36
N ASN A 172 10.00 11.61 -7.06
CA ASN A 172 8.62 11.63 -7.51
C ASN A 172 7.64 11.09 -6.46
N GLY A 173 8.11 10.28 -5.50
CA GLY A 173 7.27 9.62 -4.52
C GLY A 173 6.66 8.33 -5.08
N ASP A 174 7.43 7.61 -5.90
CA ASP A 174 6.94 6.43 -6.60
C ASP A 174 7.52 5.15 -5.99
N ILE A 175 6.64 4.18 -5.79
CA ILE A 175 7.02 2.79 -5.54
C ILE A 175 6.93 2.07 -6.89
N ILE A 176 8.06 1.60 -7.39
CA ILE A 176 8.19 1.01 -8.72
C ILE A 176 8.50 -0.47 -8.56
N LEU A 177 7.51 -1.30 -8.85
CA LEU A 177 7.61 -2.76 -8.90
C LEU A 177 8.11 -3.16 -10.29
N SER A 178 9.28 -3.79 -10.33
CA SER A 178 9.96 -4.23 -11.54
C SER A 178 10.28 -5.71 -11.41
N ILE A 179 9.81 -6.53 -12.35
CA ILE A 179 10.14 -7.96 -12.43
C ILE A 179 11.49 -8.10 -13.17
N SER A 180 12.49 -7.31 -12.78
CA SER A 180 13.74 -7.14 -13.52
C SER A 180 14.65 -8.37 -13.52
N ASN A 181 14.45 -9.28 -12.56
CA ASN A 181 15.32 -10.43 -12.37
C ASN A 181 14.92 -11.66 -13.20
N ILE A 182 13.86 -11.57 -14.02
CA ILE A 182 13.49 -12.64 -14.95
C ILE A 182 13.47 -12.05 -16.35
N ASP A 183 14.58 -12.26 -17.06
CA ASP A 183 14.66 -11.98 -18.49
C ASP A 183 13.41 -12.54 -19.17
N ASN A 184 12.85 -11.77 -20.10
CA ASN A 184 11.65 -12.12 -20.87
C ASN A 184 10.30 -12.05 -20.14
N ILE A 185 10.20 -11.56 -18.89
CA ILE A 185 8.92 -11.27 -18.23
C ILE A 185 8.74 -9.77 -18.01
N LYS A 186 7.55 -9.23 -18.37
CA LYS A 186 7.21 -7.81 -18.23
C LYS A 186 5.77 -7.62 -17.74
N ILE A 187 5.51 -6.53 -17.01
CA ILE A 187 4.14 -6.11 -16.68
C ILE A 187 3.59 -5.34 -17.87
N LYS A 188 2.61 -5.90 -18.59
CA LYS A 188 2.02 -5.29 -19.78
C LYS A 188 1.06 -4.17 -19.40
N ASP A 189 0.19 -4.42 -18.43
CA ASP A 189 -0.88 -3.49 -18.06
C ASP A 189 -1.29 -3.67 -16.60
N ILE A 190 -1.89 -2.61 -16.04
CA ILE A 190 -2.50 -2.59 -14.72
C ILE A 190 -3.82 -1.83 -14.83
N THR A 191 -4.91 -2.55 -14.59
CA THR A 191 -6.24 -1.97 -14.60
C THR A 191 -6.90 -2.15 -13.26
N VAL A 192 -7.65 -1.16 -12.83
CA VAL A 192 -8.53 -1.30 -11.67
C VAL A 192 -9.94 -1.60 -12.16
N GLN A 193 -10.50 -2.70 -11.66
CA GLN A 193 -11.86 -3.12 -11.99
C GLN A 193 -12.52 -3.75 -10.76
N ASP A 194 -13.75 -3.32 -10.46
CA ASP A 194 -14.59 -3.92 -9.41
C ASP A 194 -13.89 -4.04 -8.04
N HIS A 195 -13.16 -3.00 -7.60
CA HIS A 195 -12.35 -2.99 -6.37
C HIS A 195 -11.20 -4.00 -6.35
N ASN A 196 -10.70 -4.39 -7.52
CA ASN A 196 -9.53 -5.25 -7.68
C ASN A 196 -8.48 -4.56 -8.56
N ILE A 197 -7.21 -4.83 -8.27
CA ILE A 197 -6.11 -4.53 -9.19
C ILE A 197 -5.88 -5.76 -10.05
N ILE A 198 -6.00 -5.60 -11.36
CA ILE A 198 -5.67 -6.63 -12.34
C ILE A 198 -4.32 -6.27 -12.95
N ILE A 199 -3.33 -7.14 -12.77
CA ILE A 199 -1.99 -6.99 -13.32
C ILE A 199 -1.83 -7.98 -14.46
N THR A 200 -1.66 -7.49 -15.69
CA THR A 200 -1.36 -8.34 -16.84
C THR A 200 0.14 -8.48 -17.01
N ILE A 201 0.62 -9.72 -17.02
CA ILE A 201 2.01 -10.11 -17.13
C ILE A 201 2.22 -10.78 -18.50
N LYS A 202 3.26 -10.40 -19.22
CA LYS A 202 3.68 -11.02 -20.48
C LYS A 202 5.06 -11.65 -20.33
N GLY A 203 5.16 -12.94 -20.59
CA GLY A 203 6.40 -13.67 -20.83
C GLY A 203 6.66 -13.84 -22.34
N SER A 204 7.90 -13.74 -22.81
CA SER A 204 8.23 -13.97 -24.23
C SER A 204 9.61 -14.60 -24.43
N LEU A 205 9.67 -15.88 -24.81
CA LEU A 205 10.92 -16.55 -25.16
C LEU A 205 11.21 -16.42 -26.65
N THR A 206 12.40 -15.93 -26.99
CA THR A 206 12.88 -15.95 -28.37
C THR A 206 13.46 -17.33 -28.74
N LEU A 207 13.61 -17.60 -30.04
CA LEU A 207 14.32 -18.79 -30.52
C LEU A 207 15.72 -18.96 -29.93
N ASP A 208 16.44 -17.87 -29.68
CA ASP A 208 17.79 -17.94 -29.13
C ASP A 208 17.78 -18.27 -27.63
N ASP A 209 16.74 -17.86 -26.90
CA ASP A 209 16.55 -18.25 -25.50
C ASP A 209 16.18 -19.74 -25.38
N LEU A 210 15.37 -20.25 -26.30
CA LEU A 210 15.03 -21.68 -26.38
C LEU A 210 16.25 -22.56 -26.68
N LYS A 211 17.20 -22.06 -27.50
CA LYS A 211 18.46 -22.78 -27.78
C LYS A 211 19.36 -22.86 -26.56
N LYS A 212 19.41 -21.81 -25.73
CA LYS A 212 20.19 -21.78 -24.48
C LYS A 212 19.65 -22.79 -23.45
N LEU A 213 18.33 -22.99 -23.40
CA LEU A 213 17.69 -23.96 -22.49
C LEU A 213 17.99 -25.43 -22.83
N LYS A 214 18.37 -25.75 -24.07
CA LYS A 214 18.74 -27.12 -24.49
C LYS A 214 20.17 -27.52 -24.13
N LEU A 215 20.99 -26.58 -23.65
CA LEU A 215 22.42 -26.77 -23.39
C LEU A 215 22.77 -26.89 -21.89
N ASN A 216 21.78 -26.85 -21.01
CA ASN A 216 21.86 -27.19 -19.58
C ASN A 216 21.06 -28.47 -19.32
#